data_AF-A6FZ80-F1
#
_entry.id   AF-A6FZ80-F1
#
_cell.length_a   1.000
_cell.length_b   1.000
_cell.length_c   1.000
_cell.angle_alpha   90.00
_cell.angle_beta   90.00
_cell.angle_gamma   90.00
#
_symmetry.space_group_name_H-M   'P 1'
#
loop_
_entity.id
_entity.type
_entity.pdbx_description
1 polymer ?
#
loop_
_entity_poly.entity_id
_entity_poly.type
_entity_poly.pdbx_seq_one_letter_code
_entity_poly.pdbx_strand_id
1 'polypeptide(L)'
;MLTVARHDGRVVQEAITSASLPPELKLSSERGQLLRDMGFKKRGSSRRNWTRALERAPSNVERIAEELDDIFTRVYGIDGQPDINLVRDQRVHPENVDLVDAMRKVAKDRAFDEDTRRGMYTRMLNATFLVPLDPEVGDDADEADAFFDLKDHPSGRPTLAGFSDWDSLRLWQPRGWDYVPVHGSELFELVQERNAATFKINPGGDIGGELYAHEVEMLVNAVHTFRRKHGN
;
A
#
# COMPACT_ATOMS: atom_id res chain seq x y z
N MET A 1 3.33 -12.97 -10.00
CA MET A 1 3.13 -11.50 -10.05
C MET A 1 4.19 -10.94 -9.15
N LEU A 2 5.16 -10.28 -9.75
CA LEU A 2 6.41 -9.95 -9.12
C LEU A 2 6.54 -8.45 -9.18
N THR A 3 6.77 -7.82 -8.04
CA THR A 3 7.09 -6.40 -8.05
C THR A 3 8.59 -6.23 -8.02
N VAL A 4 9.10 -5.30 -8.82
CA VAL A 4 10.47 -4.85 -8.76
C VAL A 4 10.45 -3.44 -8.19
N ALA A 5 10.97 -3.25 -6.99
CA ALA A 5 11.04 -1.95 -6.34
C ALA A 5 12.49 -1.49 -6.22
N ARG A 6 12.70 -0.17 -6.26
CA ARG A 6 14.00 0.43 -5.94
C ARG A 6 14.05 0.72 -4.44
N HIS A 7 15.13 0.31 -3.78
CA HIS A 7 15.39 0.64 -2.38
C HIS A 7 16.89 0.90 -2.21
N ASP A 8 17.27 2.07 -1.69
CA ASP A 8 18.68 2.45 -1.42
C ASP A 8 19.66 2.19 -2.58
N GLY A 9 19.23 2.50 -3.81
CA GLY A 9 20.06 2.29 -5.00
C GLY A 9 20.21 0.83 -5.44
N ARG A 10 19.53 -0.12 -4.78
CA ARG A 10 19.40 -1.52 -5.19
C ARG A 10 18.06 -1.79 -5.87
N VAL A 11 18.02 -2.89 -6.61
CA VAL A 11 16.78 -3.44 -7.15
C VAL A 11 16.32 -4.56 -6.23
N VAL A 12 15.11 -4.46 -5.68
CA VAL A 12 14.50 -5.50 -4.85
C VAL A 12 13.41 -6.16 -5.69
N GLN A 13 13.59 -7.45 -5.97
CA GLN A 13 12.53 -8.29 -6.51
C GLN A 13 11.73 -8.88 -5.37
N GLU A 14 10.40 -8.91 -5.54
CA GLU A 14 9.50 -9.48 -4.57
C GLU A 14 8.52 -10.47 -5.18
N ALA A 15 8.52 -11.70 -4.64
CA ALA A 15 7.53 -12.72 -4.96
C ALA A 15 6.45 -12.78 -3.86
N ILE A 16 5.21 -12.57 -4.28
CA ILE A 16 4.03 -12.50 -3.41
C ILE A 16 3.74 -13.84 -2.76
N THR A 17 3.28 -13.80 -1.51
CA THR A 17 2.81 -15.00 -0.80
C THR A 17 1.29 -15.17 -0.81
N SER A 18 0.89 -16.39 -0.48
CA SER A 18 -0.46 -17.00 -0.60
C SER A 18 -1.66 -16.22 -0.08
N ALA A 19 -1.50 -15.14 0.68
CA ALA A 19 -2.63 -14.48 1.35
C ALA A 19 -3.53 -13.66 0.40
N SER A 20 -2.95 -13.03 -0.63
CA SER A 20 -3.66 -12.19 -1.61
C SER A 20 -3.76 -12.85 -3.00
N LEU A 21 -3.24 -14.07 -3.13
CA LEU A 21 -3.29 -14.85 -4.37
C LEU A 21 -4.52 -15.77 -4.40
N PRO A 22 -5.12 -15.98 -5.58
CA PRO A 22 -6.10 -17.06 -5.79
C PRO A 22 -5.58 -18.41 -5.27
N PRO A 23 -6.46 -19.30 -4.77
CA PRO A 23 -6.07 -20.59 -4.18
C PRO A 23 -5.08 -21.41 -5.01
N GLU A 24 -5.24 -21.43 -6.33
CA GLU A 24 -4.41 -22.13 -7.32
C GLU A 24 -2.99 -21.55 -7.47
N LEU A 25 -2.83 -20.25 -7.18
CA LEU A 25 -1.55 -19.55 -7.22
C LEU A 25 -0.85 -19.50 -5.85
N LYS A 26 -1.45 -20.09 -4.81
CA LYS A 26 -0.80 -20.15 -3.48
C LYS A 26 0.50 -20.96 -3.56
N LEU A 27 1.53 -20.44 -2.89
CA LEU A 27 2.83 -21.10 -2.83
C LEU A 27 2.77 -22.33 -1.92
N SER A 28 3.03 -23.51 -2.48
CA SER A 28 3.31 -24.73 -1.72
C SER A 28 4.71 -24.67 -1.07
N SER A 29 4.99 -25.59 -0.15
CA SER A 29 6.34 -25.72 0.45
C SER A 29 7.43 -25.96 -0.61
N GLU A 30 7.10 -26.72 -1.65
CA GLU A 30 7.98 -27.01 -2.79
C GLU A 30 8.25 -25.75 -3.62
N ARG A 31 7.19 -25.02 -4.01
CA ARG A 31 7.31 -23.73 -4.71
C ARG A 31 8.10 -22.70 -3.90
N GLY A 32 7.95 -22.71 -2.57
CA GLY A 32 8.76 -21.90 -1.65
C GLY A 32 10.24 -22.31 -1.61
N GLN A 33 10.56 -23.59 -1.82
CA GLN A 33 11.95 -24.05 -1.93
C GLN A 33 12.58 -23.55 -3.24
N LEU A 34 11.84 -23.59 -4.36
CA LEU A 34 12.32 -23.03 -5.63
C LEU A 34 12.72 -21.56 -5.49
N LEU A 35 11.90 -20.74 -4.81
CA LEU A 35 12.26 -19.35 -4.52
C LEU A 35 13.54 -19.22 -3.68
N ARG A 36 13.76 -20.10 -2.70
CA ARG A 36 15.02 -20.12 -1.92
C ARG A 36 16.23 -20.46 -2.78
N ASP A 37 16.07 -21.44 -3.67
CA ASP A 37 17.15 -21.86 -4.58
C ASP A 37 17.49 -20.76 -5.58
N MET A 38 16.50 -19.93 -5.94
CA MET A 38 16.68 -18.68 -6.70
C MET A 38 17.28 -17.53 -5.86
N GLY A 39 17.54 -17.73 -4.57
CA GLY A 39 18.16 -16.75 -3.68
C GLY A 39 17.17 -15.78 -3.01
N PHE A 40 15.87 -16.01 -3.10
CA PHE A 40 14.89 -15.24 -2.34
C PHE A 40 14.92 -15.63 -0.86
N LYS A 41 14.69 -14.64 -0.01
CA LYS A 41 14.61 -14.80 1.44
C LYS A 41 13.26 -14.29 1.94
N LYS A 42 12.68 -15.01 2.90
CA LYS A 42 11.48 -14.56 3.59
C LYS A 42 11.84 -13.46 4.59
N ARG A 43 11.14 -12.32 4.55
CA ARG A 43 11.49 -11.12 5.31
C ARG A 43 10.84 -11.15 6.71
N GLY A 44 11.52 -11.75 7.69
CA GLY A 44 11.07 -11.73 9.09
C GLY A 44 9.67 -12.34 9.34
N SER A 45 9.14 -12.18 10.55
CA SER A 45 7.86 -12.78 10.96
C SER A 45 6.62 -12.04 10.44
N SER A 46 6.79 -10.80 9.97
CA SER A 46 5.69 -9.86 9.75
C SER A 46 5.42 -9.61 8.25
N ARG A 47 6.45 -9.56 7.40
CA ARG A 47 6.31 -9.39 5.95
C ARG A 47 6.29 -10.74 5.25
N ARG A 48 5.12 -11.08 4.70
CA ARG A 48 4.85 -12.41 4.17
C ARG A 48 5.64 -12.71 2.90
N ASN A 49 5.97 -11.70 2.09
CA ASN A 49 6.58 -11.86 0.77
C ASN A 49 8.04 -12.34 0.79
N TRP A 50 8.43 -13.01 -0.29
CA TRP A 50 9.79 -13.41 -0.58
C TRP A 50 10.51 -12.28 -1.28
N THR A 51 11.72 -11.94 -0.84
CA THR A 51 12.49 -10.82 -1.39
C THR A 51 13.90 -11.22 -1.78
N ARG A 52 14.42 -10.62 -2.85
CA ARG A 52 15.81 -10.77 -3.29
C ARG A 52 16.34 -9.40 -3.70
N ALA A 53 17.46 -8.99 -3.12
CA ALA A 53 18.14 -7.76 -3.50
C ALA A 53 19.17 -8.07 -4.59
N LEU A 54 19.15 -7.27 -5.65
CA LEU A 54 20.06 -7.31 -6.78
C LEU A 54 20.82 -5.98 -6.87
N GLU A 55 22.06 -6.04 -7.35
CA GLU A 55 22.84 -4.84 -7.64
C GLU A 55 22.21 -4.06 -8.80
N ARG A 56 22.51 -2.76 -8.88
CA ARG A 56 22.01 -1.91 -9.96
C ARG A 56 22.94 -2.01 -11.17
N ALA A 57 22.61 -2.89 -12.09
CA ALA A 57 23.28 -2.99 -13.39
C ALA A 57 22.22 -3.11 -14.50
N PRO A 58 22.40 -2.48 -15.67
CA PRO A 58 21.48 -2.66 -16.81
C PRO A 58 21.29 -4.13 -17.20
N SER A 59 22.36 -4.92 -17.14
CA SER A 59 22.33 -6.38 -17.34
C SER A 59 21.43 -7.12 -16.34
N ASN A 60 21.16 -6.53 -15.17
CA ASN A 60 20.20 -7.13 -14.24
C ASN A 60 18.76 -6.95 -14.72
N VAL A 61 18.41 -5.95 -15.54
CA VAL A 61 17.02 -5.80 -16.03
C VAL A 61 16.65 -6.91 -17.00
N GLU A 62 17.52 -7.22 -17.96
CA GLU A 62 17.33 -8.35 -18.90
C GLU A 62 17.27 -9.68 -18.13
N ARG A 63 18.21 -9.90 -17.20
CA ARG A 63 18.19 -11.07 -16.32
C ARG A 63 16.93 -11.15 -15.46
N ILE A 64 16.44 -10.02 -14.94
CA ILE A 64 15.19 -9.96 -14.19
C ILE A 64 14.04 -10.41 -15.11
N ALA A 65 14.00 -9.95 -16.36
CA ALA A 65 12.96 -10.34 -17.33
C ALA A 65 13.00 -11.84 -17.66
N GLU A 66 14.18 -12.42 -17.85
CA GLU A 66 14.35 -13.87 -18.08
C GLU A 66 13.95 -14.69 -16.85
N GLU A 67 14.39 -14.27 -15.65
CA GLU A 67 14.05 -14.94 -14.40
C GLU A 67 12.56 -14.80 -14.04
N LEU A 68 11.90 -13.75 -14.51
CA LEU A 68 10.46 -13.55 -14.30
C LEU A 68 9.66 -14.68 -14.94
N ASP A 69 9.99 -15.08 -16.16
CA ASP A 69 9.34 -16.19 -16.86
C ASP A 69 9.47 -17.49 -16.07
N ASP A 70 10.68 -17.79 -15.57
CA ASP A 70 10.96 -18.98 -14.74
C ASP A 70 10.17 -18.96 -13.42
N ILE A 71 10.05 -17.78 -12.78
CA ILE A 71 9.24 -17.60 -11.57
C ILE A 71 7.75 -17.80 -11.88
N PHE A 72 7.23 -17.20 -12.94
CA PHE A 72 5.82 -17.33 -13.28
C PHE A 72 5.43 -18.77 -13.63
N THR A 73 6.24 -19.44 -14.45
CA THR A 73 5.98 -20.80 -14.91
C THR A 73 6.22 -21.83 -13.81
N ARG A 74 7.38 -21.83 -13.14
CA ARG A 74 7.74 -22.89 -12.18
C ARG A 74 7.25 -22.64 -10.77
N VAL A 75 7.27 -21.38 -10.31
CA VAL A 75 6.86 -21.06 -8.94
C VAL A 75 5.35 -20.86 -8.86
N TYR A 76 4.75 -20.16 -9.83
CA TYR A 76 3.31 -19.89 -9.80
C TYR A 76 2.48 -20.88 -10.64
N GLY A 77 3.10 -21.66 -11.52
CA GLY A 77 2.37 -22.61 -12.38
C GLY A 77 1.52 -21.90 -13.43
N ILE A 78 1.94 -20.73 -13.90
CA ILE A 78 1.26 -20.03 -15.00
C ILE A 78 1.69 -20.71 -16.30
N ASP A 79 0.71 -21.28 -17.01
CA ASP A 79 0.93 -21.86 -18.33
C ASP A 79 1.06 -20.75 -19.40
N GLY A 80 1.99 -20.92 -20.33
CA GLY A 80 2.24 -19.97 -21.42
C GLY A 80 3.24 -18.85 -21.09
N GLN A 81 3.45 -17.95 -22.03
CA GLN A 81 4.31 -16.77 -21.84
C GLN A 81 3.49 -15.64 -21.21
N PRO A 82 3.75 -15.27 -19.96
CA PRO A 82 3.07 -14.13 -19.34
C PRO A 82 3.42 -12.84 -20.09
N ASP A 83 2.43 -11.97 -20.29
CA ASP A 83 2.70 -10.62 -20.76
C ASP A 83 3.32 -9.82 -19.60
N ILE A 84 4.61 -9.47 -19.75
CA ILE A 84 5.39 -8.78 -18.74
C ILE A 84 5.68 -7.36 -19.23
N ASN A 85 4.99 -6.40 -18.63
CA ASN A 85 5.23 -4.99 -18.88
C ASN A 85 6.09 -4.38 -17.75
N LEU A 86 7.32 -3.98 -18.08
CA LEU A 86 8.20 -3.27 -17.16
C LEU A 86 7.87 -1.78 -17.17
N VAL A 87 7.17 -1.32 -16.14
CA VAL A 87 6.82 0.10 -15.97
C VAL A 87 7.78 0.75 -14.99
N ARG A 88 8.34 1.91 -15.39
CA ARG A 88 9.11 2.76 -14.49
C ARG A 88 8.16 3.70 -13.77
N ASP A 89 7.94 3.44 -12.48
CA ASP A 89 7.23 4.36 -11.62
C ASP A 89 8.08 5.59 -11.31
N GLN A 90 7.56 6.77 -11.59
CA GLN A 90 8.20 8.06 -11.32
C GLN A 90 7.49 8.85 -10.21
N ARG A 91 6.41 8.29 -9.66
CA ARG A 91 5.65 8.94 -8.59
C ARG A 91 6.46 8.98 -7.30
N VAL A 92 6.04 9.87 -6.39
CA VAL A 92 6.58 9.93 -5.04
C VAL A 92 6.08 8.73 -4.25
N HIS A 93 7.00 8.01 -3.61
CA HIS A 93 6.69 6.92 -2.69
C HIS A 93 7.04 7.39 -1.26
N PRO A 94 6.07 7.92 -0.50
CA PRO A 94 6.32 8.37 0.86
C PRO A 94 6.63 7.16 1.76
N GLU A 95 7.51 7.34 2.75
CA GLU A 95 7.79 6.33 3.77
C GLU A 95 7.04 6.61 5.08
N ASN A 96 6.64 7.87 5.30
CA ASN A 96 5.86 8.34 6.45
C ASN A 96 6.36 7.79 7.81
N VAL A 97 7.68 7.74 8.01
CA VAL A 97 8.31 7.12 9.19
C VAL A 97 7.72 7.66 10.50
N ASP A 98 7.56 8.98 10.61
CA ASP A 98 6.99 9.62 11.80
C ASP A 98 5.55 9.18 12.08
N LEU A 99 4.72 9.07 11.05
CA LEU A 99 3.34 8.60 11.18
C LEU A 99 3.31 7.13 11.59
N VAL A 100 4.11 6.27 10.94
CA VAL A 100 4.17 4.83 11.25
C VAL A 100 4.61 4.61 12.69
N ASP A 101 5.60 5.36 13.18
CA ASP A 101 6.04 5.29 14.56
C ASP A 101 4.97 5.79 15.55
N ALA A 102 4.24 6.85 15.21
CA ALA A 102 3.11 7.31 16.01
C ALA A 102 1.95 6.30 16.06
N MET A 103 1.60 5.69 14.93
CA MET A 103 0.61 4.61 14.86
C MET A 103 1.04 3.41 15.72
N ARG A 104 2.32 3.02 15.65
CA ARG A 104 2.88 1.96 16.48
C ARG A 104 2.84 2.31 17.97
N LYS A 105 3.08 3.57 18.33
CA LYS A 105 2.99 4.05 19.72
C LYS A 105 1.54 3.95 20.22
N VAL A 106 0.57 4.44 19.46
CA VAL A 106 -0.87 4.34 19.79
C VAL A 106 -1.29 2.87 19.92
N ALA A 107 -0.87 1.99 19.01
CA ALA A 107 -1.22 0.57 19.04
C ALA A 107 -0.66 -0.20 20.25
N LYS A 108 0.47 0.25 20.81
CA LYS A 108 1.08 -0.34 22.02
C LYS A 108 0.49 0.22 23.32
N ASP A 109 -0.08 1.41 23.27
CA ASP A 109 -0.60 2.07 24.45
C ASP A 109 -1.95 1.49 24.86
N ARG A 110 -1.99 0.87 26.04
CA ARG A 110 -3.20 0.25 26.59
C ARG A 110 -4.14 1.27 27.24
N ALA A 111 -3.65 2.48 27.55
CA ALA A 111 -4.37 3.45 28.35
C ALA A 111 -5.21 4.45 27.52
N PHE A 112 -5.24 4.32 26.18
CA PHE A 112 -5.95 5.25 25.29
C PHE A 112 -5.56 6.72 25.54
N ASP A 113 -4.27 7.00 25.73
CA ASP A 113 -3.76 8.37 25.95
C ASP A 113 -4.17 9.31 24.80
N GLU A 114 -4.95 10.33 25.15
CA GLU A 114 -5.51 11.28 24.18
C GLU A 114 -4.40 12.12 23.52
N ASP A 115 -3.35 12.47 24.26
CA ASP A 115 -2.24 13.27 23.71
C ASP A 115 -1.42 12.48 22.70
N THR A 116 -1.18 11.19 22.95
CA THR A 116 -0.55 10.29 22.00
C THR A 116 -1.39 10.11 20.73
N ARG A 117 -2.72 9.99 20.85
CA ARG A 117 -3.63 9.93 19.70
C ARG A 117 -3.67 11.24 18.92
N ARG A 118 -3.73 12.40 19.59
CA ARG A 118 -3.66 13.72 18.96
C ARG A 118 -2.34 13.93 18.20
N GLY A 119 -1.24 13.45 18.75
CA GLY A 119 0.06 13.43 18.10
C GLY A 119 0.09 12.57 16.83
N MET A 120 -0.64 11.46 16.80
CA MET A 120 -0.82 10.62 15.60
C MET A 120 -1.65 11.36 14.54
N TYR A 121 -2.80 11.93 14.91
CA TYR A 121 -3.64 12.69 13.97
C TYR A 121 -2.91 13.87 13.33
N THR A 122 -2.11 14.60 14.11
CA THR A 122 -1.28 15.69 13.57
C THR A 122 -0.32 15.19 12.50
N ARG A 123 0.28 14.01 12.69
CA ARG A 123 1.15 13.40 11.68
C ARG A 123 0.38 12.89 10.48
N MET A 124 -0.83 12.36 10.67
CA MET A 124 -1.71 11.97 9.55
C MET A 124 -2.03 13.17 8.66
N LEU A 125 -2.36 14.33 9.24
CA LEU A 125 -2.67 15.55 8.48
C LEU A 125 -1.50 16.06 7.64
N ASN A 126 -0.25 15.77 8.04
CA ASN A 126 0.97 16.19 7.36
C ASN A 126 1.64 15.07 6.53
N ALA A 127 1.06 13.88 6.50
CA ALA A 127 1.56 12.75 5.73
C ALA A 127 1.08 12.83 4.28
N THR A 128 1.76 12.14 3.37
CA THR A 128 1.24 11.87 2.03
C THR A 128 0.87 10.40 1.94
N PHE A 129 -0.37 10.06 1.62
CA PHE A 129 -0.82 8.67 1.49
C PHE A 129 -0.83 8.25 0.04
N LEU A 130 -0.58 6.97 -0.23
CA LEU A 130 -0.86 6.36 -1.52
C LEU A 130 -2.31 5.88 -1.51
N VAL A 131 -3.12 6.37 -2.44
CA VAL A 131 -4.55 6.03 -2.53
C VAL A 131 -4.78 5.25 -3.83
N PRO A 132 -5.27 4.01 -3.75
CA PRO A 132 -5.50 3.19 -4.94
C PRO A 132 -6.66 3.74 -5.77
N LEU A 133 -6.50 3.71 -7.09
CA LEU A 133 -7.56 4.03 -8.03
C LEU A 133 -8.35 2.78 -8.40
N ASP A 134 -9.63 2.95 -8.68
CA ASP A 134 -10.50 1.90 -9.18
C ASP A 134 -10.20 1.64 -10.66
N PRO A 135 -9.72 0.44 -11.03
CA PRO A 135 -9.39 0.12 -12.41
C PRO A 135 -10.63 0.03 -13.33
N GLU A 136 -11.84 -0.04 -12.77
CA GLU A 136 -13.09 -0.07 -13.53
C GLU A 136 -13.59 1.34 -13.88
N VAL A 137 -13.05 2.38 -13.25
CA VAL A 137 -13.38 3.77 -13.50
C VAL A 137 -12.52 4.28 -14.65
N GLY A 138 -13.16 4.82 -15.68
CA GLY A 138 -12.47 5.35 -16.86
C GLY A 138 -11.69 6.64 -16.56
N ASP A 139 -10.73 6.97 -17.44
CA ASP A 139 -9.82 8.12 -17.30
C ASP A 139 -10.52 9.50 -17.19
N ASP A 140 -11.80 9.59 -17.58
CA ASP A 140 -12.61 10.82 -17.56
C ASP A 140 -13.34 11.07 -16.23
N ALA A 141 -13.20 10.18 -15.24
CA ALA A 141 -13.87 10.37 -13.95
C ALA A 141 -13.22 11.49 -13.12
N ASP A 142 -14.04 12.14 -12.30
CA ASP A 142 -13.54 13.08 -11.30
C ASP A 142 -12.54 12.36 -10.37
N GLU A 143 -11.49 13.06 -9.92
CA GLU A 143 -10.41 12.46 -9.13
C GLU A 143 -10.91 11.80 -7.84
N ALA A 144 -11.87 12.45 -7.17
CA ALA A 144 -12.56 11.89 -6.02
C ALA A 144 -13.25 10.58 -6.39
N ASP A 145 -13.83 10.51 -7.60
CA ASP A 145 -14.59 9.37 -8.04
C ASP A 145 -13.77 8.15 -8.46
N ALA A 146 -12.52 8.39 -8.82
CA ALA A 146 -11.57 7.37 -9.19
C ALA A 146 -11.02 6.55 -8.01
N PHE A 147 -11.29 6.92 -6.74
CA PHE A 147 -10.75 6.15 -5.60
C PHE A 147 -11.45 4.81 -5.42
N PHE A 148 -10.64 3.77 -5.18
CA PHE A 148 -11.16 2.41 -5.00
C PHE A 148 -11.88 2.23 -3.66
N ASP A 149 -13.09 1.67 -3.75
CA ASP A 149 -13.89 1.24 -2.60
C ASP A 149 -13.54 -0.20 -2.19
N LEU A 150 -13.14 -0.40 -0.93
CA LEU A 150 -12.86 -1.75 -0.39
C LEU A 150 -14.09 -2.68 -0.33
N LYS A 151 -15.29 -2.16 -0.63
CA LYS A 151 -16.63 -2.76 -0.54
C LYS A 151 -17.09 -3.13 0.87
N ASP A 152 -18.42 -3.12 1.03
CA ASP A 152 -19.25 -3.66 2.12
C ASP A 152 -19.01 -3.14 3.56
N HIS A 153 -19.22 -1.82 3.80
CA HIS A 153 -19.61 -1.40 5.14
C HIS A 153 -21.11 -1.71 5.37
N PRO A 154 -21.52 -2.27 6.54
CA PRO A 154 -22.93 -2.61 6.81
C PRO A 154 -23.93 -1.47 6.68
N SER A 155 -23.47 -0.21 6.69
CA SER A 155 -24.32 0.98 6.52
C SER A 155 -24.62 1.33 5.06
N GLY A 156 -24.04 0.63 4.07
CA GLY A 156 -24.14 0.97 2.65
C GLY A 156 -23.32 2.18 2.20
N ARG A 157 -22.52 2.79 3.10
CA ARG A 157 -21.56 3.85 2.79
C ARG A 157 -20.19 3.25 2.40
N PRO A 158 -19.37 3.94 1.58
CA PRO A 158 -18.11 3.37 1.11
C PRO A 158 -17.08 3.23 2.24
N THR A 159 -16.16 2.29 2.08
CA THR A 159 -14.94 2.17 2.89
C THR A 159 -13.75 2.45 2.00
N LEU A 160 -13.04 3.53 2.28
CA LEU A 160 -11.87 3.95 1.51
C LEU A 160 -10.59 3.43 2.16
N ALA A 161 -9.51 3.38 1.40
CA ALA A 161 -8.20 2.96 1.88
C ALA A 161 -7.10 3.93 1.48
N GLY A 162 -6.10 4.07 2.34
CA GLY A 162 -4.85 4.73 2.01
C GLY A 162 -3.66 4.03 2.65
N PHE A 163 -2.50 4.20 2.05
CA PHE A 163 -1.28 3.52 2.47
C PHE A 163 -0.22 4.53 2.87
N SER A 164 0.41 4.32 4.02
CA SER A 164 1.50 5.16 4.50
C SER A 164 2.79 4.97 3.70
N ASP A 165 2.92 3.85 3.00
CA ASP A 165 4.13 3.53 2.26
C ASP A 165 3.87 2.53 1.14
N TRP A 166 4.82 2.47 0.22
CA TRP A 166 4.78 1.60 -0.94
C TRP A 166 4.76 0.11 -0.59
N ASP A 167 5.48 -0.28 0.48
CA ASP A 167 5.51 -1.67 0.94
C ASP A 167 4.11 -2.12 1.40
N SER A 168 3.37 -1.23 2.09
CA SER A 168 2.02 -1.48 2.57
C SER A 168 1.00 -1.58 1.44
N LEU A 169 1.06 -0.68 0.44
CA LEU A 169 0.19 -0.73 -0.74
C LEU A 169 0.38 -2.04 -1.52
N ARG A 170 1.64 -2.42 -1.77
CA ARG A 170 1.93 -3.67 -2.50
C ARG A 170 1.60 -4.93 -1.71
N LEU A 171 1.65 -4.89 -0.38
CA LEU A 171 1.21 -6.01 0.43
C LEU A 171 -0.30 -6.24 0.27
N TRP A 172 -1.07 -5.15 0.23
CA TRP A 172 -2.52 -5.19 0.06
C TRP A 172 -2.92 -5.59 -1.37
N GLN A 173 -2.42 -4.86 -2.37
CA GLN A 173 -2.70 -5.13 -3.78
C GLN A 173 -1.41 -5.30 -4.58
N PRO A 174 -0.91 -6.53 -4.70
CA PRO A 174 0.37 -6.75 -5.32
C PRO A 174 0.31 -6.79 -6.86
N ARG A 175 -0.88 -6.66 -7.49
CA ARG A 175 -1.02 -6.65 -8.97
C ARG A 175 -0.64 -5.32 -9.61
N GLY A 176 -0.17 -4.36 -8.83
CA GLY A 176 0.26 -3.06 -9.35
C GLY A 176 -0.92 -2.25 -9.83
N TRP A 177 -1.99 -2.17 -9.02
CA TRP A 177 -3.06 -1.23 -9.29
C TRP A 177 -2.52 0.20 -9.30
N ASP A 178 -3.18 1.03 -10.10
CA ASP A 178 -2.82 2.42 -10.17
C ASP A 178 -3.16 3.14 -8.86
N TYR A 179 -2.43 4.21 -8.58
CA TYR A 179 -2.59 4.95 -7.33
C TYR A 179 -2.11 6.39 -7.48
N VAL A 180 -2.61 7.25 -6.59
CA VAL A 180 -2.19 8.65 -6.50
C VAL A 180 -1.63 8.97 -5.11
N PRO A 181 -0.52 9.71 -5.01
CA PRO A 181 -0.06 10.26 -3.74
C PRO A 181 -0.90 11.50 -3.36
N VAL A 182 -1.61 11.44 -2.25
CA VAL A 182 -2.51 12.53 -1.79
C VAL A 182 -2.07 13.01 -0.41
N HIS A 183 -1.96 14.33 -0.22
CA HIS A 183 -1.61 14.90 1.08
C HIS A 183 -2.76 14.69 2.08
N GLY A 184 -2.44 14.36 3.33
CA GLY A 184 -3.43 13.98 4.35
C GLY A 184 -4.54 15.01 4.54
N SER A 185 -4.20 16.31 4.59
CA SER A 185 -5.19 17.37 4.72
C SER A 185 -6.23 17.40 3.59
N GLU A 186 -5.83 17.09 2.37
CA GLU A 186 -6.70 17.04 1.19
C GLU A 186 -7.46 15.70 1.14
N LEU A 187 -6.75 14.60 1.42
CA LEU A 187 -7.32 13.28 1.44
C LEU A 187 -8.52 13.18 2.40
N PHE A 188 -8.41 13.72 3.61
CA PHE A 188 -9.51 13.63 4.56
C PHE A 188 -10.71 14.52 4.18
N GLU A 189 -10.49 15.63 3.46
CA GLU A 189 -11.57 16.41 2.84
C GLU A 189 -12.32 15.54 1.81
N LEU A 190 -11.59 14.89 0.90
CA LEU A 190 -12.16 13.96 -0.10
C LEU A 190 -12.90 12.77 0.53
N VAL A 191 -12.33 12.16 1.58
CA VAL A 191 -12.96 11.04 2.30
C VAL A 191 -14.29 11.49 2.94
N GLN A 192 -14.35 12.71 3.48
CA GLN A 192 -15.58 13.26 4.05
C GLN A 192 -16.61 13.57 2.96
N GLU A 193 -16.20 14.15 1.83
CA GLU A 193 -17.06 14.47 0.69
C GLU A 193 -17.72 13.23 0.10
N ARG A 194 -16.99 12.10 0.00
CA ARG A 194 -17.55 10.80 -0.43
C ARG A 194 -18.44 10.14 0.62
N ASN A 195 -18.67 10.80 1.76
CA ASN A 195 -19.47 10.29 2.87
C ASN A 195 -18.99 8.88 3.29
N ALA A 196 -17.68 8.64 3.32
CA ALA A 196 -17.13 7.32 3.66
C ALA A 196 -17.49 6.93 5.10
N ALA A 197 -17.88 5.67 5.31
CA ALA A 197 -18.19 5.16 6.64
C ALA A 197 -16.92 5.11 7.50
N THR A 198 -15.86 4.57 6.90
CA THR A 198 -14.54 4.45 7.50
C THR A 198 -13.46 4.64 6.44
N PHE A 199 -12.28 5.04 6.90
CA PHE A 199 -11.06 5.11 6.12
C PHE A 199 -10.00 4.19 6.74
N LYS A 200 -9.57 3.18 5.99
CA LYS A 200 -8.61 2.18 6.45
C LYS A 200 -7.19 2.55 6.04
N ILE A 201 -6.29 2.56 7.01
CA ILE A 201 -4.87 2.84 6.81
C ILE A 201 -4.12 1.53 6.83
N ASN A 202 -3.34 1.27 5.78
CA ASN A 202 -2.59 0.02 5.57
C ASN A 202 -3.42 -1.25 5.85
N PRO A 203 -4.59 -1.43 5.20
CA PRO A 203 -5.40 -2.64 5.37
C PRO A 203 -4.57 -3.90 5.09
N GLY A 204 -4.53 -4.82 6.07
CA GLY A 204 -3.76 -6.07 5.98
C GLY A 204 -2.26 -5.93 6.27
N GLY A 205 -1.78 -4.72 6.59
CA GLY A 205 -0.42 -4.45 7.05
C GLY A 205 -0.19 -4.78 8.53
N ASP A 206 1.09 -4.81 8.91
CA ASP A 206 1.52 -5.05 10.31
C ASP A 206 1.12 -3.90 11.25
N ILE A 207 1.09 -2.68 10.71
CA ILE A 207 0.72 -1.45 11.40
C ILE A 207 -0.31 -0.76 10.52
N GLY A 208 -1.55 -0.75 10.99
CA GLY A 208 -2.67 -0.14 10.31
C GLY A 208 -3.60 0.56 11.29
N GLY A 209 -4.72 1.04 10.78
CA GLY A 209 -5.74 1.70 11.57
C GLY A 209 -7.02 1.86 10.79
N GLU A 210 -8.07 2.23 11.49
CA GLU A 210 -9.36 2.57 10.89
C GLU A 210 -9.83 3.86 11.53
N LEU A 211 -10.10 4.85 10.69
CA LEU A 211 -10.73 6.11 11.08
C LEU A 211 -12.22 6.00 10.78
N TYR A 212 -13.06 6.23 11.77
CA TYR A 212 -14.49 6.33 11.56
C TYR A 212 -14.87 7.73 11.06
N ALA A 213 -16.07 7.86 10.47
CA ALA A 213 -16.56 9.13 9.92
C ALA A 213 -16.40 10.34 10.86
N HIS A 214 -16.62 10.17 12.17
CA HIS A 214 -16.47 11.26 13.16
C HIS A 214 -15.00 11.66 13.38
N GLU A 215 -14.05 10.73 13.27
CA GLU A 215 -12.62 11.04 13.34
C GLU A 215 -12.17 11.78 12.09
N VAL A 216 -12.67 11.37 10.91
CA VAL A 216 -12.42 12.08 9.64
C VAL A 216 -12.95 13.51 9.72
N GLU A 217 -14.19 13.69 10.19
CA GLU A 217 -14.78 15.03 10.38
C GLU A 217 -13.96 15.91 11.33
N MET A 218 -13.47 15.34 12.44
CA MET A 218 -12.59 16.06 13.37
C MET A 218 -11.27 16.51 12.70
N LEU A 219 -10.67 15.65 11.86
CA LEU A 219 -9.45 15.99 11.11
C LEU A 219 -9.70 17.13 10.13
N VAL A 220 -10.79 17.09 9.38
CA VAL A 220 -11.17 18.16 8.43
C VAL A 220 -11.43 19.48 9.16
N ASN A 221 -12.17 19.45 10.27
CA ASN A 221 -12.42 20.64 11.10
C ASN A 221 -11.12 21.26 11.64
N ALA A 222 -10.13 20.44 11.99
CA ALA A 222 -8.82 20.92 12.43
C ALA A 222 -8.08 21.65 11.28
N VAL A 223 -8.12 21.11 10.06
CA VAL A 223 -7.54 21.73 8.85
C VAL A 223 -8.21 23.08 8.56
N HIS A 224 -9.54 23.13 8.54
CA HIS A 224 -10.27 24.39 8.30
C HIS A 224 -9.97 25.45 9.36
N THR A 225 -9.92 25.05 10.64
CA THR A 225 -9.58 25.97 11.73
C THR A 225 -8.17 26.53 11.58
N PHE A 226 -7.21 25.68 11.19
CA PHE A 226 -5.84 26.10 10.92
C PHE A 226 -5.77 27.06 9.73
N ARG A 227 -6.39 26.72 8.59
CA ARG A 227 -6.45 27.57 7.39
C ARG A 227 -7.08 28.93 7.70
N ARG A 228 -8.16 28.99 8.48
CA ARG A 228 -8.79 30.26 8.90
C ARG A 228 -7.89 31.12 9.80
N LYS A 229 -7.06 30.49 10.64
CA LYS A 229 -6.18 31.20 11.59
C LYS A 229 -4.87 31.67 10.96
N HIS A 230 -4.36 30.94 9.98
CA HIS A 230 -3.01 31.14 9.41
C HIS A 230 -3.00 31.46 7.91
N GLY A 231 -4.11 31.27 7.20
CA GLY A 231 -4.28 31.64 5.80
C GLY A 231 -4.65 33.10 5.68
N ASN A 232 -3.63 33.97 5.75
CA ASN A 232 -3.59 35.29 5.12
C ASN A 232 -2.51 35.24 4.03
#